data_AF-A0A1F3YEI0-F1
#
_entry.id   AF-A0A1F3YEI0-F1
#
_cell.length_a   1.000
_cell.length_b   1.000
_cell.length_c   1.000
_cell.angle_alpha   90.00
_cell.angle_beta   90.00
_cell.angle_gamma   90.00
#
_symmetry.space_group_name_H-M   'P 1'
#
loop_
_entity.id
_entity.type
_entity.pdbx_description
1 polymer ?
#
loop_
_entity_poly.entity_id
_entity_poly.type
_entity_poly.pdbx_seq_one_letter_code
_entity_poly.pdbx_strand_id
1 'polypeptide(L)'
;MKSLKLAAAALAFFGSWHAADAAAQGAGYLTDTRGAIVKDAFNLCWRTAYWSPALAVAECDPDLVPKPAPRPAPAAVPRPAAPAPAPKPAAKPVAKPVAKPAAAAPKRCDATVTLQNDEVFAFNKADLNPAARAHLDKDVVGRLAGCAVVDSVVIEGHADRLGSHQYNQKLSERRAESVKKYLASKGVAANKIETIGMGKTVPAKFCPDTKNRKELIACLAPSRRAIVFVKGPGK
;
A
#
# COMPACT_ATOMS: atom_id res chain seq x y z
N MET A 1 -71.71 25.10 22.84
CA MET A 1 -70.63 26.06 23.15
C MET A 1 -69.42 25.29 23.66
N LYS A 2 -68.27 25.54 23.02
CA LYS A 2 -66.87 25.32 23.44
C LYS A 2 -66.36 23.91 23.71
N SER A 3 -65.60 23.44 22.72
CA SER A 3 -64.55 22.43 22.77
C SER A 3 -63.46 22.77 23.79
N LEU A 4 -62.86 21.75 24.42
CA LEU A 4 -61.48 21.83 24.91
C LEU A 4 -60.80 20.46 24.76
N LYS A 5 -59.66 20.46 24.08
CA LYS A 5 -58.76 19.32 23.88
C LYS A 5 -57.80 19.23 25.07
N LEU A 6 -57.42 18.03 25.47
CA LEU A 6 -56.13 17.74 26.10
C LEU A 6 -55.65 16.35 25.66
N ALA A 7 -54.38 16.30 25.26
CA ALA A 7 -53.62 15.14 24.81
C ALA A 7 -52.39 14.99 25.72
N ALA A 8 -51.87 13.76 25.81
CA ALA A 8 -50.53 13.31 26.28
C ALA A 8 -50.68 12.12 27.24
N ALA A 9 -49.83 11.09 27.29
CA ALA A 9 -48.71 10.63 26.48
C ALA A 9 -48.42 9.20 26.98
N ALA A 10 -48.26 8.22 26.09
CA ALA A 10 -47.88 6.85 26.46
C ALA A 10 -46.37 6.69 26.35
N LEU A 11 -45.68 6.58 27.50
CA LEU A 11 -44.26 6.24 27.61
C LEU A 11 -44.10 4.73 27.38
N ALA A 12 -43.59 4.34 26.21
CA ALA A 12 -43.12 2.99 25.96
C ALA A 12 -41.64 2.89 26.29
N PHE A 13 -41.32 2.22 27.41
CA PHE A 13 -39.98 1.75 27.74
C PHE A 13 -39.55 0.70 26.70
N PHE A 14 -38.62 1.06 25.81
CA PHE A 14 -37.86 0.08 25.04
C PHE A 14 -36.59 -0.25 25.81
N GLY A 15 -36.58 -1.44 26.43
CA GLY A 15 -35.38 -2.01 27.03
C GLY A 15 -34.28 -2.12 25.99
N SER A 16 -33.15 -1.47 26.25
CA SER A 16 -31.96 -1.55 25.42
C SER A 16 -31.31 -2.92 25.59
N TRP A 17 -31.47 -3.80 24.59
CA TRP A 17 -30.55 -4.91 24.38
C TRP A 17 -29.16 -4.34 24.08
N HIS A 18 -28.29 -4.28 25.09
CA HIS A 18 -26.86 -4.12 24.87
C HIS A 18 -26.28 -5.50 24.50
N ALA A 19 -26.34 -5.84 23.21
CA ALA A 19 -25.61 -6.97 22.68
C ALA A 19 -24.31 -6.48 22.03
N ALA A 20 -23.22 -6.67 22.78
CA ALA A 20 -21.86 -6.96 22.33
C ALA A 20 -21.22 -6.07 21.25
N ASP A 21 -20.44 -5.07 21.68
CA ASP A 21 -19.36 -4.48 20.87
C ASP A 21 -18.10 -4.16 21.71
N ALA A 22 -17.87 -4.89 22.79
CA ALA A 22 -16.74 -4.66 23.71
C ALA A 22 -15.48 -5.49 23.40
N ALA A 23 -15.48 -6.34 22.35
CA ALA A 23 -14.40 -7.31 22.13
C ALA A 23 -13.41 -6.96 21.00
N ALA A 24 -13.54 -5.80 20.34
CA ALA A 24 -12.62 -5.40 19.25
C ALA A 24 -11.71 -4.20 19.61
N GLN A 25 -11.97 -3.53 20.73
CA GLN A 25 -11.25 -2.32 21.12
C GLN A 25 -9.93 -2.69 21.80
N GLY A 26 -8.85 -2.71 21.02
CA GLY A 26 -7.49 -2.88 21.57
C GLY A 26 -6.59 -3.88 20.84
N ALA A 27 -7.08 -4.62 19.84
CA ALA A 27 -6.26 -5.62 19.13
C ALA A 27 -4.96 -5.04 18.50
N GLY A 28 -4.94 -3.73 18.21
CA GLY A 28 -3.77 -3.02 17.70
C GLY A 28 -2.88 -2.34 18.75
N TYR A 29 -3.29 -2.22 20.01
CA TYR A 29 -2.59 -1.39 21.00
C TYR A 29 -2.30 -2.17 22.29
N LEU A 30 -1.22 -1.79 22.98
CA LEU A 30 -0.93 -2.35 24.29
C LEU A 30 -1.98 -1.86 25.29
N THR A 31 -2.52 -2.78 26.08
CA THR A 31 -3.49 -2.49 27.14
C THR A 31 -2.93 -2.83 28.51
N ASP A 32 -3.37 -2.11 29.54
CA ASP A 32 -3.04 -2.41 30.93
C ASP A 32 -3.94 -3.53 31.51
N THR A 33 -3.73 -3.88 32.78
CA THR A 33 -4.50 -4.92 33.47
C THR A 33 -5.98 -4.58 33.67
N ARG A 34 -6.38 -3.33 33.41
CA ARG A 34 -7.77 -2.84 33.45
C ARG A 34 -8.37 -2.73 32.05
N GLY A 35 -7.63 -3.11 31.02
CA GLY A 35 -8.04 -3.06 29.62
C GLY A 35 -7.92 -1.67 28.97
N ALA A 36 -7.28 -0.69 29.63
CA ALA A 36 -7.09 0.64 29.07
C ALA A 36 -5.86 0.70 28.15
N ILE A 37 -5.94 1.45 27.04
CA ILE A 37 -4.82 1.60 26.10
C ILE A 37 -3.68 2.39 26.76
N VAL A 38 -2.47 1.83 26.72
CA VAL A 38 -1.26 2.43 27.29
C VAL A 38 -0.76 3.55 26.39
N LYS A 39 -0.42 4.70 26.98
CA LYS A 39 0.11 5.90 26.29
C LYS A 39 1.51 6.25 26.81
N ASP A 40 2.33 6.91 25.98
CA ASP A 40 3.63 7.44 26.39
C ASP A 40 3.53 8.82 27.06
N ALA A 41 4.67 9.41 27.41
CA ALA A 41 4.76 10.74 28.02
C ALA A 41 4.27 11.88 27.11
N PHE A 42 4.09 11.61 25.81
CA PHE A 42 3.59 12.56 24.81
C PHE A 42 2.12 12.28 24.42
N ASN A 43 1.40 11.45 25.20
CA ASN A 43 0.02 11.01 24.94
C ASN A 43 -0.18 10.19 23.66
N LEU A 44 0.87 9.55 23.13
CA LEU A 44 0.76 8.65 21.98
C LEU A 44 0.48 7.23 22.45
N CYS A 45 -0.50 6.56 21.84
CA CYS A 45 -0.85 5.19 22.17
C CYS A 45 0.22 4.20 21.70
N TRP A 46 0.63 3.28 22.59
CA TRP A 46 1.58 2.23 22.24
C TRP A 46 0.92 1.18 21.36
N ARG A 47 1.45 1.01 20.15
CA ARG A 47 1.00 0.01 19.18
C ARG A 47 1.67 -1.34 19.43
N THR A 48 0.96 -2.42 19.14
CA THR A 48 1.52 -3.78 19.17
C THR A 48 2.28 -4.11 17.88
N ALA A 49 3.03 -5.21 17.89
CA ALA A 49 3.74 -5.72 16.71
C ALA A 49 2.81 -6.16 15.56
N TYR A 50 1.52 -6.37 15.84
CA TYR A 50 0.49 -6.77 14.86
C TYR A 50 -0.39 -5.59 14.41
N TRP A 51 -0.05 -4.37 14.83
CA TRP A 51 -0.82 -3.20 14.46
C TRP A 51 -0.86 -2.99 12.94
N SER A 52 -2.02 -2.61 12.44
CA SER A 52 -2.22 -2.15 11.07
C SER A 52 -3.19 -0.97 11.07
N PRO A 53 -3.24 -0.15 9.99
CA PRO A 53 -4.17 0.97 9.91
C PRO A 53 -5.64 0.58 10.06
N ALA A 54 -6.00 -0.66 9.73
CA ALA A 54 -7.36 -1.18 9.89
C ALA A 54 -7.75 -1.39 11.37
N LEU A 55 -6.76 -1.46 12.27
CA LEU A 55 -6.94 -1.58 13.72
C LEU A 55 -6.88 -0.22 14.43
N ALA A 56 -6.79 0.88 13.67
CA ALA A 56 -6.77 2.22 14.21
C ALA A 56 -8.05 2.54 14.98
N VAL A 57 -7.92 3.13 16.17
CA VAL A 57 -9.05 3.60 16.97
C VAL A 57 -9.00 5.12 17.08
N ALA A 58 -10.17 5.76 17.15
CA ALA A 58 -10.28 7.22 17.03
C ALA A 58 -9.55 7.95 18.18
N GLU A 59 -9.43 7.31 19.34
CA GLU A 59 -8.69 7.82 20.48
C GLU A 59 -7.18 7.94 20.22
N CYS A 60 -6.63 7.05 19.39
CA CYS A 60 -5.19 6.91 19.20
C CYS A 60 -4.72 7.39 17.82
N ASP A 61 -5.59 7.29 16.82
CA ASP A 61 -5.29 7.54 15.42
C ASP A 61 -6.49 8.19 14.72
N PRO A 62 -6.89 9.41 15.16
CA PRO A 62 -8.09 10.09 14.66
C PRO A 62 -8.04 10.36 13.14
N ASP A 63 -6.85 10.46 12.57
CA ASP A 63 -6.64 10.68 11.13
C ASP A 63 -6.82 9.42 10.28
N LEU A 64 -6.78 8.23 10.91
CA LEU A 64 -6.88 6.93 10.22
C LEU A 64 -8.27 6.31 10.36
N VAL A 65 -9.07 6.76 11.33
CA VAL A 65 -10.43 6.27 11.49
C VAL A 65 -11.36 6.98 10.51
N PRO A 66 -12.09 6.23 9.65
CA PRO A 66 -13.09 6.82 8.78
C PRO A 66 -14.10 7.62 9.62
N LYS A 67 -14.24 8.91 9.31
CA LYS A 67 -15.24 9.78 9.93
C LYS A 67 -16.63 9.14 9.75
N PRO A 68 -17.46 9.03 10.81
CA PRO A 68 -18.79 8.43 10.68
C PRO A 68 -19.56 9.12 9.56
N ALA A 69 -19.85 8.39 8.49
CA ALA A 69 -20.71 8.88 7.42
C ALA A 69 -22.13 9.10 7.99
N PRO A 70 -22.87 10.12 7.52
CA PRO A 70 -24.29 10.22 7.84
C PRO A 70 -25.00 8.94 7.39
N ARG A 71 -25.79 8.34 8.28
CA ARG A 71 -26.52 7.09 8.00
C ARG A 71 -27.42 7.26 6.77
N PRO A 72 -27.29 6.41 5.73
CA PRO A 72 -28.33 6.27 4.72
C PRO A 72 -29.58 5.60 5.33
N ALA A 73 -30.76 6.03 4.89
CA ALA A 73 -32.04 5.42 5.28
C ALA A 73 -32.14 3.94 4.83
N PRO A 74 -32.77 3.05 5.61
CA PRO A 74 -32.84 1.63 5.28
C PRO A 74 -34.05 1.27 4.41
N ALA A 75 -33.81 0.56 3.30
CA ALA A 75 -34.74 -0.33 2.60
C ALA A 75 -33.94 -1.07 1.51
N ALA A 76 -34.12 -2.33 1.14
CA ALA A 76 -34.85 -3.50 1.64
C ALA A 76 -34.13 -4.74 1.02
N VAL A 77 -34.15 -5.90 1.66
CA VAL A 77 -33.56 -7.16 1.13
C VAL A 77 -34.69 -8.07 0.63
N PRO A 78 -34.50 -8.84 -0.47
CA PRO A 78 -34.40 -10.30 -0.31
C PRO A 78 -33.37 -10.95 -1.28
N ARG A 79 -32.36 -11.66 -0.75
CA ARG A 79 -32.16 -13.14 -0.67
C ARG A 79 -31.25 -13.70 -1.81
N PRO A 80 -30.64 -14.90 -1.66
CA PRO A 80 -29.18 -15.04 -1.51
C PRO A 80 -28.49 -15.73 -2.71
N ALA A 81 -27.20 -15.43 -2.92
CA ALA A 81 -26.32 -16.22 -3.78
C ALA A 81 -25.10 -16.75 -3.00
N ALA A 82 -24.72 -17.96 -3.37
CA ALA A 82 -23.80 -18.95 -2.79
C ALA A 82 -22.47 -18.44 -2.16
N PRO A 83 -21.86 -19.25 -1.26
CA PRO A 83 -20.70 -18.84 -0.47
C PRO A 83 -19.42 -18.78 -1.32
N ALA A 84 -18.66 -17.69 -1.17
CA ALA A 84 -17.27 -17.63 -1.60
C ALA A 84 -16.42 -18.54 -0.69
N PRO A 85 -15.42 -19.26 -1.23
CA PRO A 85 -14.59 -20.16 -0.43
C PRO A 85 -13.70 -19.39 0.56
N ALA A 86 -13.62 -19.94 1.78
CA ALA A 86 -12.84 -19.47 2.92
C ALA A 86 -11.31 -19.60 2.69
N PRO A 87 -10.48 -18.97 3.54
CA PRO A 87 -9.08 -18.62 3.27
C PRO A 87 -8.11 -19.76 3.58
N LYS A 88 -6.93 -19.74 2.97
CA LYS A 88 -5.79 -20.61 3.33
C LYS A 88 -4.45 -19.90 3.03
N PRO A 89 -3.36 -20.22 3.75
CA PRO A 89 -3.03 -19.67 5.07
C PRO A 89 -1.61 -19.06 5.12
N ALA A 90 -1.29 -18.39 6.23
CA ALA A 90 0.06 -18.00 6.58
C ALA A 90 1.03 -19.20 6.52
N ALA A 91 2.13 -19.05 5.78
CA ALA A 91 3.27 -19.95 5.90
C ALA A 91 4.29 -19.34 6.88
N LYS A 92 4.57 -20.09 7.95
CA LYS A 92 5.64 -19.90 8.93
C LYS A 92 7.03 -19.91 8.27
N PRO A 93 8.08 -19.41 8.95
CA PRO A 93 9.43 -19.34 8.40
C PRO A 93 10.04 -20.74 8.38
N VAL A 94 10.54 -21.16 7.21
CA VAL A 94 11.23 -22.46 7.07
C VAL A 94 12.72 -22.20 6.88
N ALA A 95 13.49 -22.79 7.79
CA ALA A 95 14.94 -22.78 7.86
C ALA A 95 15.61 -23.27 6.57
N LYS A 96 16.84 -22.80 6.37
CA LYS A 96 17.75 -23.24 5.31
C LYS A 96 17.98 -24.77 5.37
N PRO A 97 17.81 -25.50 4.26
CA PRO A 97 18.48 -26.79 4.06
C PRO A 97 19.85 -26.57 3.41
N VAL A 98 20.85 -27.24 3.98
CA VAL A 98 22.26 -27.24 3.59
C VAL A 98 22.44 -27.92 2.22
N ALA A 99 23.45 -27.47 1.47
CA ALA A 99 23.72 -27.74 0.07
C ALA A 99 23.88 -29.23 -0.30
N LYS A 100 23.25 -29.62 -1.41
CA LYS A 100 23.59 -30.78 -2.25
C LYS A 100 24.54 -30.29 -3.37
N PRO A 101 25.56 -31.05 -3.79
CA PRO A 101 26.54 -30.60 -4.79
C PRO A 101 25.87 -30.09 -6.07
N ALA A 102 26.27 -28.90 -6.49
CA ALA A 102 25.65 -28.14 -7.57
C ALA A 102 25.72 -28.90 -8.91
N ALA A 103 24.59 -29.42 -9.35
CA ALA A 103 24.31 -29.49 -10.78
C ALA A 103 24.42 -28.06 -11.32
N ALA A 104 25.06 -27.87 -12.48
CA ALA A 104 25.26 -26.57 -13.11
C ALA A 104 23.96 -25.75 -13.05
N ALA A 105 24.01 -24.58 -12.41
CA ALA A 105 22.82 -23.77 -12.19
C ALA A 105 22.17 -23.47 -13.56
N PRO A 106 20.86 -23.68 -13.72
CA PRO A 106 20.18 -23.34 -14.96
C PRO A 106 20.41 -21.87 -15.26
N LYS A 107 20.68 -21.54 -16.52
CA LYS A 107 20.85 -20.14 -16.94
C LYS A 107 19.61 -19.34 -16.53
N ARG A 108 19.82 -18.15 -15.98
CA ARG A 108 18.77 -17.23 -15.53
C ARG A 108 18.89 -15.92 -16.28
N CYS A 109 17.75 -15.29 -16.57
CA CYS A 109 17.70 -13.94 -17.11
C CYS A 109 17.24 -12.92 -16.05
N ASP A 110 17.36 -13.27 -14.78
CA ASP A 110 17.00 -12.41 -13.66
C ASP A 110 17.73 -11.06 -13.76
N ALA A 111 16.99 -9.96 -13.70
CA ALA A 111 17.56 -8.62 -13.85
C ALA A 111 16.86 -7.63 -12.94
N THR A 112 17.65 -6.73 -12.34
CA THR A 112 17.15 -5.54 -11.66
C THR A 112 17.58 -4.33 -12.45
N VAL A 113 16.63 -3.48 -12.82
CA VAL A 113 16.87 -2.22 -13.53
C VAL A 113 16.33 -1.11 -12.67
N THR A 114 17.19 -0.15 -12.32
CA THR A 114 16.80 1.02 -11.55
C THR A 114 16.76 2.24 -12.45
N LEU A 115 15.59 2.85 -12.54
CA LEU A 115 15.34 4.08 -13.27
C LEU A 115 15.28 5.21 -12.24
N GLN A 116 16.27 6.08 -12.23
CA GLN A 116 16.45 7.10 -11.19
C GLN A 116 16.51 8.51 -11.76
N ASN A 117 16.25 9.48 -10.90
CA ASN A 117 16.39 10.92 -11.14
C ASN A 117 15.33 11.51 -12.09
N ASP A 118 15.49 12.81 -12.36
CA ASP A 118 14.58 13.60 -13.20
C ASP A 118 14.65 13.22 -14.68
N GLU A 119 15.67 12.45 -15.09
CA GLU A 119 15.76 11.83 -16.41
C GLU A 119 14.69 10.76 -16.63
N VAL A 120 14.07 10.25 -15.57
CA VAL A 120 12.99 9.25 -15.65
C VAL A 120 11.65 9.87 -15.29
N PHE A 121 11.59 10.53 -14.13
CA PHE A 121 10.39 11.20 -13.65
C PHE A 121 10.72 12.60 -13.13
N ALA A 122 10.22 13.62 -13.84
CA ALA A 122 10.29 14.98 -13.35
C ALA A 122 9.61 15.12 -11.96
N PHE A 123 10.01 16.14 -11.21
CA PHE A 123 9.39 16.45 -9.93
C PHE A 123 7.87 16.52 -10.05
N ASN A 124 7.18 15.83 -9.15
CA ASN A 124 5.72 15.74 -9.11
C ASN A 124 5.01 15.12 -10.34
N LYS A 125 5.75 14.41 -11.20
CA LYS A 125 5.21 13.76 -12.41
C LYS A 125 5.36 12.23 -12.36
N ALA A 126 4.51 11.57 -13.14
CA ALA A 126 4.53 10.11 -13.35
C ALA A 126 4.67 9.73 -14.83
N ASP A 127 4.75 10.72 -15.72
CA ASP A 127 4.90 10.49 -17.15
C ASP A 127 6.34 10.10 -17.49
N LEU A 128 6.50 9.10 -18.37
CA LEU A 128 7.81 8.70 -18.88
C LEU A 128 8.22 9.63 -20.03
N ASN A 129 9.29 10.38 -19.81
CA ASN A 129 9.92 11.19 -20.85
C ASN A 129 10.66 10.29 -21.89
N PRO A 130 11.15 10.86 -23.00
CA PRO A 130 11.86 10.07 -24.02
C PRO A 130 13.12 9.36 -23.51
N ALA A 131 13.88 9.97 -22.60
CA ALA A 131 15.07 9.37 -22.02
C ALA A 131 14.73 8.13 -21.16
N ALA A 132 13.68 8.23 -20.33
CA ALA A 132 13.14 7.13 -19.54
C ALA A 132 12.76 5.93 -20.41
N ARG A 133 12.10 6.20 -21.55
CA ARG A 133 11.70 5.19 -22.53
C ARG A 133 12.92 4.51 -23.17
N ALA A 134 13.93 5.30 -23.56
CA ALA A 134 15.18 4.76 -24.10
C ALA A 134 15.93 3.87 -23.10
N HIS A 135 15.97 4.27 -21.81
CA HIS A 135 16.52 3.43 -20.74
C HIS A 135 15.74 2.12 -20.57
N LEU A 136 14.41 2.18 -20.55
CA LEU A 136 13.55 0.99 -20.48
C LEU A 136 13.79 0.04 -21.66
N ASP A 137 13.91 0.58 -22.87
CA ASP A 137 14.21 -0.19 -24.07
C ASP A 137 15.56 -0.90 -23.99
N LYS A 138 16.61 -0.17 -23.60
CA LYS A 138 17.97 -0.71 -23.51
C LYS A 138 18.11 -1.72 -22.37
N ASP A 139 17.67 -1.34 -21.18
CA ASP A 139 18.04 -2.04 -19.94
C ASP A 139 17.00 -3.10 -19.53
N VAL A 140 15.73 -2.94 -19.92
CA VAL A 140 14.68 -3.95 -19.67
C VAL A 140 14.42 -4.75 -20.93
N VAL A 141 13.91 -4.13 -22.00
CA VAL A 141 13.46 -4.85 -23.21
C VAL A 141 14.62 -5.59 -23.87
N GLY A 142 15.80 -4.97 -23.96
CA GLY A 142 17.02 -5.62 -24.45
C GLY A 142 17.41 -6.87 -23.65
N ARG A 143 17.20 -6.88 -22.33
CA ARG A 143 17.49 -8.05 -21.49
C ARG A 143 16.46 -9.17 -21.64
N LEU A 144 15.21 -8.83 -21.94
CA LEU A 144 14.16 -9.84 -22.18
C LEU A 144 14.49 -10.74 -23.37
N ALA A 145 15.30 -10.29 -24.33
CA ALA A 145 15.77 -11.11 -25.44
C ALA A 145 16.59 -12.33 -24.99
N GLY A 146 17.27 -12.24 -23.84
CA GLY A 146 18.03 -13.34 -23.22
C GLY A 146 17.19 -14.30 -22.38
N CYS A 147 15.91 -13.98 -22.13
CA CYS A 147 14.98 -14.87 -21.42
C CYS A 147 14.38 -15.91 -22.36
N ALA A 148 14.41 -17.18 -21.98
CA ALA A 148 13.64 -18.22 -22.66
C ALA A 148 12.14 -17.98 -22.43
N VAL A 149 11.76 -17.67 -21.19
CA VAL A 149 10.42 -17.27 -20.77
C VAL A 149 10.55 -16.21 -19.68
N VAL A 150 9.61 -15.25 -19.65
CA VAL A 150 9.50 -14.28 -18.55
C VAL A 150 8.46 -14.79 -17.55
N ASP A 151 8.93 -15.14 -16.34
CA ASP A 151 8.06 -15.69 -15.29
C ASP A 151 7.27 -14.59 -14.59
N SER A 152 7.96 -13.50 -14.24
CA SER A 152 7.37 -12.34 -13.57
C SER A 152 8.19 -11.07 -13.79
N VAL A 153 7.51 -9.94 -13.86
CA VAL A 153 8.07 -8.59 -13.84
C VAL A 153 7.42 -7.82 -12.70
N VAL A 154 8.20 -7.38 -11.71
CA VAL A 154 7.71 -6.56 -10.59
C VAL A 154 8.24 -5.14 -10.78
N ILE A 155 7.37 -4.14 -10.66
CA ILE A 155 7.72 -2.74 -10.81
C ILE A 155 7.40 -2.02 -9.50
N GLU A 156 8.43 -1.52 -8.83
CA GLU A 156 8.30 -0.68 -7.64
C GLU A 156 8.43 0.79 -8.03
N GLY A 157 7.41 1.58 -7.73
CA GLY A 157 7.48 3.04 -7.84
C GLY A 157 7.85 3.67 -6.50
N HIS A 158 8.67 4.71 -6.52
CA HIS A 158 9.04 5.48 -5.32
C HIS A 158 8.83 6.98 -5.53
N ALA A 159 8.63 7.68 -4.42
CA ALA A 159 8.57 9.13 -4.34
C ALA A 159 9.56 9.66 -3.31
N ASP A 160 9.93 10.94 -3.46
CA ASP A 160 10.71 11.62 -2.44
C ASP A 160 9.84 11.97 -1.22
N ARG A 161 10.48 12.48 -0.16
CA ARG A 161 9.79 12.73 1.11
C ARG A 161 8.87 13.95 1.09
N LEU A 162 8.90 14.77 0.03
CA LEU A 162 8.17 16.03 -0.02
C LEU A 162 6.68 15.76 -0.26
N GLY A 163 5.82 16.34 0.57
CA GLY A 163 4.37 16.15 0.51
C GLY A 163 3.84 15.04 1.45
N SER A 164 2.52 14.87 1.44
CA SER A 164 1.84 13.92 2.34
C SER A 164 2.15 12.47 2.00
N HIS A 165 1.96 11.57 2.96
CA HIS A 165 2.12 10.13 2.73
C HIS A 165 1.17 9.62 1.64
N GLN A 166 -0.12 9.93 1.77
CA GLN A 166 -1.15 9.49 0.81
C GLN A 166 -0.89 10.02 -0.61
N TYR A 167 -0.40 11.26 -0.73
CA TYR A 167 -0.06 11.83 -2.02
C TYR A 167 1.10 11.06 -2.69
N ASN A 168 2.18 10.84 -1.94
CA ASN A 168 3.35 10.14 -2.43
C ASN A 168 3.07 8.66 -2.73
N GLN A 169 2.20 8.03 -1.95
CA GLN A 169 1.70 6.68 -2.22
C GLN A 169 1.06 6.61 -3.61
N LYS A 170 0.04 7.44 -3.87
CA LYS A 170 -0.63 7.50 -5.18
C LYS A 170 0.32 7.90 -6.31
N LEU A 171 1.27 8.81 -6.07
CA LEU A 171 2.25 9.21 -7.07
C LEU A 171 3.18 8.05 -7.45
N SER A 172 3.63 7.28 -6.47
CA SER A 172 4.48 6.12 -6.68
C SER A 172 3.77 5.00 -7.44
N GLU A 173 2.50 4.74 -7.15
CA GLU A 173 1.66 3.79 -7.88
C GLU A 173 1.50 4.20 -9.34
N ARG A 174 1.20 5.48 -9.60
CA ARG A 174 1.11 6.00 -10.98
C ARG A 174 2.41 5.86 -11.76
N ARG A 175 3.57 6.05 -11.11
CA ARG A 175 4.88 5.85 -11.74
C ARG A 175 5.10 4.39 -12.15
N ALA A 176 4.81 3.46 -11.25
CA ALA A 176 4.88 2.03 -11.55
C ALA A 176 3.93 1.65 -12.70
N GLU A 177 2.72 2.19 -12.68
CA GLU A 177 1.71 1.97 -13.73
C GLU A 177 2.14 2.52 -15.10
N SER A 178 2.78 3.70 -15.15
CA SER A 178 3.35 4.23 -16.40
C SER A 178 4.41 3.31 -17.01
N VAL A 179 5.28 2.73 -16.17
CA VAL A 179 6.29 1.76 -16.62
C VAL A 179 5.62 0.46 -17.10
N LYS A 180 4.61 -0.04 -16.36
CA LYS A 180 3.83 -1.21 -16.77
C LYS A 180 3.21 -1.01 -18.14
N LYS A 181 2.51 0.10 -18.36
CA LYS A 181 1.89 0.44 -19.65
C LYS A 181 2.93 0.48 -20.77
N TYR A 182 4.09 1.05 -20.51
CA TYR A 182 5.17 1.10 -21.48
C TYR A 182 5.72 -0.28 -21.82
N LEU A 183 6.06 -1.10 -20.82
CA LEU A 183 6.56 -2.46 -21.05
C LEU A 183 5.52 -3.35 -21.72
N ALA A 184 4.24 -3.20 -21.37
CA ALA A 184 3.15 -3.90 -22.05
C ALA A 184 3.07 -3.51 -23.53
N SER A 185 3.24 -2.22 -23.87
CA SER A 185 3.31 -1.77 -25.26
C SER A 185 4.51 -2.32 -26.04
N LYS A 186 5.55 -2.79 -25.33
CA LYS A 186 6.73 -3.44 -25.90
C LYS A 186 6.62 -4.97 -25.99
N GLY A 187 5.43 -5.52 -25.70
CA GLY A 187 5.14 -6.95 -25.84
C GLY A 187 5.31 -7.77 -24.57
N VAL A 188 5.59 -7.15 -23.41
CA VAL A 188 5.58 -7.86 -22.13
C VAL A 188 4.13 -8.15 -21.72
N ALA A 189 3.79 -9.42 -21.52
CA ALA A 189 2.42 -9.79 -21.19
C ALA A 189 1.97 -9.14 -19.86
N ALA A 190 0.86 -8.37 -19.90
CA ALA A 190 0.43 -7.54 -18.76
C ALA A 190 0.10 -8.35 -17.49
N ASN A 191 -0.29 -9.62 -17.65
CA ASN A 191 -0.53 -10.57 -16.55
C ASN A 191 0.76 -11.05 -15.86
N LYS A 192 1.93 -10.82 -16.48
CA LYS A 192 3.24 -11.07 -15.89
C LYS A 192 3.78 -9.85 -15.15
N ILE A 193 3.13 -8.70 -15.26
CA ILE A 193 3.60 -7.43 -14.69
C ILE A 193 2.77 -7.05 -13.46
N GLU A 194 3.45 -7.04 -12.31
CA GLU A 194 2.94 -6.53 -11.04
C GLU A 194 3.50 -5.13 -10.76
N THR A 195 2.67 -4.25 -10.20
CA THR A 195 3.06 -2.87 -9.84
C THR A 195 2.84 -2.65 -8.34
N ILE A 196 3.83 -2.03 -7.70
CA ILE A 196 3.82 -1.73 -6.28
C ILE A 196 4.20 -0.27 -6.08
N GLY A 197 3.39 0.49 -5.35
CA GLY A 197 3.73 1.84 -4.92
C GLY A 197 4.38 1.81 -3.54
N MET A 198 5.64 2.23 -3.46
CA MET A 198 6.38 2.28 -2.19
C MET A 198 6.25 3.64 -1.47
N GLY A 199 5.57 4.61 -2.10
CA GLY A 199 5.43 5.96 -1.58
C GLY A 199 6.77 6.59 -1.24
N LYS A 200 6.86 7.20 -0.07
CA LYS A 200 8.08 7.82 0.47
C LYS A 200 8.78 6.97 1.55
N THR A 201 8.45 5.69 1.65
CA THR A 201 8.89 4.82 2.76
C THR A 201 10.33 4.35 2.62
N VAL A 202 10.84 4.29 1.38
CA VAL A 202 12.20 3.81 1.08
C VAL A 202 13.04 4.91 0.41
N PRO A 203 13.67 5.80 1.19
CA PRO A 203 14.51 6.86 0.65
C PRO A 203 15.79 6.27 0.03
N ALA A 204 16.17 6.76 -1.16
CA ALA A 204 17.44 6.37 -1.79
C ALA A 204 18.61 7.24 -1.32
N LYS A 205 18.33 8.44 -0.82
CA LYS A 205 19.34 9.41 -0.44
C LYS A 205 18.86 10.25 0.74
N PHE A 206 19.76 10.45 1.70
CA PHE A 206 19.57 11.41 2.77
C PHE A 206 19.92 12.83 2.28
N CYS A 207 19.04 13.79 2.60
CA CYS A 207 19.20 15.19 2.23
C CYS A 207 18.80 16.09 3.41
N PRO A 208 19.71 16.93 3.92
CA PRO A 208 19.44 17.76 5.09
C PRO A 208 18.40 18.86 4.79
N ASP A 209 17.58 19.19 5.78
CA ASP A 209 16.55 20.22 5.71
C ASP A 209 17.11 21.66 5.68
N THR A 210 18.40 21.84 5.91
CA THR A 210 19.09 23.15 5.85
C THR A 210 19.22 23.69 4.42
N LYS A 211 18.94 22.87 3.40
CA LYS A 211 18.94 23.28 1.99
C LYS A 211 17.71 24.11 1.67
N ASN A 212 17.86 25.11 0.80
CA ASN A 212 16.69 25.77 0.23
C ASN A 212 15.85 24.79 -0.62
N ARG A 213 14.59 25.16 -0.91
CA ARG A 213 13.64 24.26 -1.58
C ARG A 213 14.15 23.70 -2.91
N LYS A 214 14.81 24.52 -3.73
CA LYS A 214 15.33 24.11 -5.04
C LYS A 214 16.44 23.08 -4.89
N GLU A 215 17.39 23.34 -4.01
CA GLU A 215 18.49 22.43 -3.71
C GLU A 215 18.02 21.14 -3.05
N LEU A 216 17.00 21.21 -2.19
CA LEU A 216 16.42 20.04 -1.55
C LEU A 216 15.74 19.13 -2.58
N ILE A 217 14.96 19.69 -3.51
CA ILE A 217 14.32 18.94 -4.61
C ILE A 217 15.37 18.25 -5.48
N ALA A 218 16.45 18.95 -5.82
CA ALA A 218 17.57 18.38 -6.59
C ALA A 218 18.30 17.29 -5.81
N CYS A 219 18.58 17.50 -4.53
CA CYS A 219 19.22 16.50 -3.68
C CYS A 219 18.39 15.21 -3.58
N LEU A 220 17.07 15.33 -3.47
CA LEU A 220 16.15 14.22 -3.32
C LEU A 220 15.84 13.48 -4.64
N ALA A 221 16.37 13.94 -5.79
CA ALA A 221 16.13 13.35 -7.10
C ALA A 221 16.31 11.82 -7.18
N PRO A 222 17.32 11.20 -6.53
CA PRO A 222 17.48 9.75 -6.58
C PRO A 222 16.34 8.96 -5.92
N SER A 223 15.56 9.59 -5.03
CA SER A 223 14.39 8.95 -4.42
C SER A 223 13.18 8.94 -5.36
N ARG A 224 13.15 9.80 -6.39
CA ARG A 224 12.19 9.72 -7.50
C ARG A 224 12.66 8.66 -8.48
N ARG A 225 12.24 7.42 -8.26
CA ARG A 225 12.72 6.27 -9.02
C ARG A 225 11.64 5.22 -9.26
N ALA A 226 11.86 4.40 -10.26
CA ALA A 226 11.18 3.11 -10.40
C ALA A 226 12.22 1.99 -10.50
N ILE A 227 11.94 0.85 -9.89
CA ILE A 227 12.79 -0.34 -9.95
C ILE A 227 12.01 -1.43 -10.65
N VAL A 228 12.60 -2.04 -11.67
CA VAL A 228 12.02 -3.14 -12.43
C VAL A 228 12.81 -4.40 -12.13
N PHE A 229 12.13 -5.41 -11.60
CA PHE A 229 12.68 -6.72 -11.33
C PHE A 229 12.12 -7.71 -12.35
N VAL A 230 12.99 -8.34 -13.13
CA VAL A 230 12.66 -9.38 -14.09
C VAL A 230 13.14 -10.71 -13.52
N LYS A 231 12.30 -11.75 -13.63
CA LYS A 231 12.64 -13.13 -13.28
C LYS A 231 12.27 -14.07 -14.42
N GLY A 232 13.15 -15.01 -14.71
CA GLY A 232 12.89 -16.05 -15.70
C GLY A 232 14.09 -16.94 -16.01
N PRO A 233 13.86 -18.12 -16.62
CA PRO A 233 14.92 -18.93 -17.20
C PRO A 233 15.57 -18.20 -18.38
N GLY A 234 16.91 -18.26 -18.44
CA GLY A 234 17.69 -17.78 -19.57
C GLY A 234 17.73 -18.81 -20.71
N LYS A 235 18.07 -18.33 -21.91
CA LYS A 235 18.30 -19.17 -23.10
C LYS A 235 19.65 -19.90 -23.06
#